data_AF-A7SRU0-F1
#
_entry.id   AF-A7SRU0-F1
#
_cell.length_a   1.000
_cell.length_b   1.000
_cell.length_c   1.000
_cell.angle_alpha   90.00
_cell.angle_beta   90.00
_cell.angle_gamma   90.00
#
_symmetry.space_group_name_H-M   'P 1'
#
loop_
_entity.id
_entity.type
_entity.pdbx_description
1 polymer ?
#
loop_
_entity_poly.entity_id
_entity_poly.type
_entity_poly.pdbx_seq_one_letter_code
_entity_poly.pdbx_strand_id
1 'polypeptide(L)'
;MEDHDREVIRRCYVRLEKNLEAGPHLSQLFQDDVLSEEDMEKINAKPSTKKQAAKLLKILCRRKYGLRMLIKALLLAKIQDFLAFELLERVAWNDEEIKNFREEVDGNLDRCQIIEIQKAALQKQYNELEQKYNQLEADYHQTVKELNHKVIDLQQQIDDYHQSDAEPNRNEIQRSNSIMSWMFHKKSQRKERRH
;
A
#
# COMPACT_ATOMS: atom_id res chain seq x y z
N MET A 1 -20.67 11.51 2.72
CA MET A 1 -19.95 10.24 2.78
C MET A 1 -18.54 10.49 2.32
N GLU A 2 -17.57 9.84 2.95
CA GLU A 2 -16.19 9.85 2.51
C GLU A 2 -16.02 9.04 1.21
N ASP A 3 -14.97 9.33 0.44
CA ASP A 3 -14.76 8.66 -0.85
C ASP A 3 -14.44 7.17 -0.69
N HIS A 4 -13.76 6.80 0.40
CA HIS A 4 -13.50 5.41 0.73
C HIS A 4 -14.80 4.63 0.97
N ASP A 5 -15.72 5.16 1.79
CA ASP A 5 -17.02 4.55 2.05
C ASP A 5 -17.87 4.42 0.77
N ARG A 6 -17.83 5.43 -0.10
CA ARG A 6 -18.49 5.36 -1.41
C ARG A 6 -17.92 4.23 -2.27
N GLU A 7 -16.60 4.05 -2.25
CA GLU A 7 -15.93 2.98 -2.98
C GLU A 7 -16.27 1.59 -2.42
N VAL A 8 -16.40 1.45 -1.08
CA VAL A 8 -16.88 0.20 -0.45
C VAL A 8 -18.29 -0.14 -0.95
N ILE A 9 -19.21 0.82 -0.92
CA ILE A 9 -20.57 0.61 -1.45
C ILE A 9 -20.52 0.24 -2.94
N ARG A 10 -19.68 0.92 -3.73
CA ARG A 10 -19.56 0.65 -5.17
C ARG A 10 -19.08 -0.78 -5.44
N ARG A 11 -18.06 -1.25 -4.72
CA ARG A 11 -17.52 -2.61 -4.85
C ARG A 11 -18.53 -3.68 -4.40
N CYS A 12 -19.30 -3.39 -3.36
CA CYS A 12 -20.30 -4.32 -2.83
C CYS A 12 -21.70 -4.12 -3.46
N TYR A 13 -21.87 -3.18 -4.40
CA TYR A 13 -23.20 -2.72 -4.85
C TYR A 13 -24.09 -3.87 -5.33
N VAL A 14 -23.56 -4.76 -6.18
CA VAL A 14 -24.32 -5.90 -6.72
C VAL A 14 -24.75 -6.87 -5.61
N ARG A 15 -23.89 -7.05 -4.60
CA ARG A 15 -24.16 -7.92 -3.44
C ARG A 15 -25.22 -7.29 -2.55
N LEU A 16 -25.07 -6.01 -2.22
CA LEU A 16 -26.02 -5.26 -1.40
C LEU A 16 -27.37 -5.15 -2.09
N GLU A 17 -27.42 -4.81 -3.37
CA GLU A 17 -28.68 -4.69 -4.12
C GLU A 17 -29.47 -6.01 -4.15
N LYS A 18 -28.79 -7.16 -4.19
CA LYS A 18 -29.42 -8.48 -4.23
C LYS A 18 -29.89 -8.99 -2.86
N ASN A 19 -29.16 -8.66 -1.80
CA ASN A 19 -29.35 -9.29 -0.49
C ASN A 19 -29.91 -8.33 0.57
N LEU A 20 -29.80 -7.01 0.39
CA LEU A 20 -30.33 -6.03 1.34
C LEU A 20 -31.84 -5.95 1.23
N GLU A 21 -32.54 -6.13 2.34
CA GLU A 21 -33.97 -5.86 2.43
C GLU A 21 -34.15 -4.52 3.14
N ALA A 22 -34.62 -3.50 2.42
CA ALA A 22 -34.68 -2.15 2.99
C ALA A 22 -35.64 -2.05 4.20
N GLY A 23 -36.80 -2.71 4.10
CA GLY A 23 -37.93 -2.56 5.04
C GLY A 23 -37.55 -2.68 6.52
N PRO A 24 -36.94 -3.80 6.96
CA PRO A 24 -36.55 -4.00 8.35
C PRO A 24 -35.63 -2.93 8.93
N HIS A 25 -34.86 -2.24 8.07
CA HIS A 25 -33.85 -1.27 8.50
C HIS A 25 -34.34 0.17 8.45
N LEU A 26 -35.48 0.45 7.79
CA LEU A 26 -35.98 1.83 7.61
C LEU A 26 -36.29 2.52 8.93
N SER A 27 -36.94 1.80 9.86
CA SER A 27 -37.32 2.36 11.15
C SER A 27 -36.10 2.81 11.95
N GLN A 28 -35.05 2.00 11.97
CA GLN A 28 -33.81 2.34 12.67
C GLN A 28 -33.12 3.54 12.02
N LEU A 29 -33.02 3.53 10.68
CA LEU A 29 -32.40 4.63 9.93
C LEU A 29 -33.21 5.94 10.02
N PHE A 30 -34.51 5.88 10.25
CA PHE A 30 -35.34 7.04 10.52
C PHE A 30 -35.13 7.57 11.95
N GLN A 31 -35.09 6.67 12.95
CA GLN A 31 -34.83 7.05 14.34
C GLN A 31 -33.46 7.71 14.54
N ASP A 32 -32.44 7.26 13.81
CA ASP A 32 -31.09 7.83 13.83
C ASP A 32 -30.95 9.11 12.94
N ASP A 33 -32.06 9.73 12.51
CA ASP A 33 -32.11 10.93 11.64
C ASP A 33 -31.35 10.80 10.31
N VAL A 34 -31.17 9.58 9.81
CA VAL A 34 -30.46 9.30 8.56
C VAL A 34 -31.39 9.42 7.35
N LEU A 35 -32.64 9.00 7.53
CA LEU A 35 -33.71 9.09 6.55
C LEU A 35 -34.77 10.09 7.00
N SER A 36 -35.33 10.81 6.04
CA SER A 36 -36.54 11.61 6.24
C SER A 36 -37.80 10.79 5.93
N GLU A 37 -38.98 11.29 6.31
CA GLU A 37 -40.26 10.69 5.92
C GLU A 37 -40.38 10.56 4.39
N GLU A 38 -39.98 11.61 3.66
CA GLU A 38 -39.97 11.61 2.19
C GLU A 38 -39.03 10.53 1.62
N ASP A 39 -37.90 10.26 2.28
CA ASP A 39 -36.99 9.18 1.88
C ASP A 39 -37.64 7.81 2.08
N MET A 40 -38.32 7.60 3.21
CA MET A 40 -39.04 6.35 3.50
C MET A 40 -40.14 6.10 2.47
N GLU A 41 -40.94 7.13 2.13
CA GLU A 41 -41.96 7.05 1.09
C GLU A 41 -41.35 6.70 -0.27
N LYS A 42 -40.26 7.38 -0.66
CA LYS A 42 -39.55 7.13 -1.93
C LYS A 42 -38.99 5.71 -2.03
N ILE A 43 -38.59 5.12 -0.90
CA ILE A 43 -38.11 3.74 -0.83
C ILE A 43 -39.31 2.80 -0.93
N ASN A 44 -40.33 2.96 -0.08
CA ASN A 44 -41.50 2.08 -0.02
C ASN A 44 -42.32 2.10 -1.32
N ALA A 45 -42.34 3.21 -2.05
CA ALA A 45 -42.97 3.31 -3.36
C ALA A 45 -42.31 2.44 -4.45
N LYS A 46 -41.15 1.82 -4.18
CA LYS A 46 -40.50 0.90 -5.13
C LYS A 46 -41.16 -0.48 -5.09
N PRO A 47 -41.44 -1.09 -6.26
CA PRO A 47 -42.27 -2.28 -6.35
C PRO A 47 -41.57 -3.58 -5.96
N SER A 48 -40.24 -3.58 -5.81
CA SER A 48 -39.49 -4.79 -5.44
C SER A 48 -38.42 -4.47 -4.41
N THR A 49 -38.12 -5.43 -3.54
CA THR A 49 -37.07 -5.36 -2.51
C THR A 49 -35.73 -4.93 -3.11
N LYS A 50 -35.37 -5.51 -4.26
CA LYS A 50 -34.19 -5.11 -5.03
C LYS A 50 -34.16 -3.61 -5.38
N LYS A 51 -35.28 -3.06 -5.88
CA LYS A 51 -35.39 -1.64 -6.24
C LYS A 51 -35.45 -0.75 -5.01
N GLN A 52 -36.03 -1.23 -3.91
CA GLN A 52 -36.01 -0.56 -2.60
C GLN A 52 -34.58 -0.44 -2.08
N ALA A 53 -33.81 -1.53 -2.08
CA ALA A 53 -32.41 -1.58 -1.70
C ALA A 53 -31.54 -0.63 -2.53
N ALA A 54 -31.66 -0.69 -3.87
CA ALA A 54 -30.96 0.24 -4.76
C ALA A 54 -31.28 1.71 -4.43
N LYS A 55 -32.54 2.01 -4.12
CA LYS A 55 -32.98 3.36 -3.76
C LYS A 55 -32.42 3.80 -2.40
N LEU A 56 -32.45 2.92 -1.41
CA LEU A 56 -31.87 3.12 -0.08
C LEU A 56 -30.37 3.42 -0.19
N LEU A 57 -29.60 2.57 -0.89
CA LEU A 57 -28.16 2.77 -1.10
C LEU A 57 -27.87 4.12 -1.78
N LYS A 58 -28.67 4.50 -2.78
CA LYS A 58 -28.53 5.80 -3.47
C LYS A 58 -28.77 6.99 -2.53
N ILE A 59 -29.70 6.87 -1.58
CA ILE A 59 -29.94 7.92 -0.56
C ILE A 59 -28.77 7.95 0.42
N LEU A 60 -28.37 6.80 0.95
CA LEU A 60 -27.28 6.70 1.93
C LEU A 60 -25.97 7.26 1.38
N CYS A 61 -25.62 7.03 0.11
CA CYS A 61 -24.43 7.61 -0.55
C CYS A 61 -24.36 9.14 -0.49
N ARG A 62 -25.49 9.83 -0.28
CA ARG A 62 -25.57 11.30 -0.16
C ARG A 62 -25.40 11.78 1.27
N ARG A 63 -25.54 10.90 2.27
CA ARG A 63 -25.45 11.23 3.70
C ARG A 63 -24.00 11.20 4.19
N LYS A 64 -23.65 12.00 5.20
CA LYS A 64 -22.25 12.10 5.69
C LYS A 64 -21.72 10.75 6.18
N TYR A 65 -22.52 10.01 6.94
CA TYR A 65 -22.15 8.72 7.56
C TYR A 65 -23.03 7.55 7.08
N GLY A 66 -23.56 7.61 5.86
CA GLY A 66 -24.60 6.68 5.40
C GLY A 66 -24.21 5.20 5.43
N LEU A 67 -22.94 4.85 5.16
CA LEU A 67 -22.46 3.46 5.19
C LEU A 67 -22.41 2.93 6.63
N ARG A 68 -21.86 3.73 7.56
CA ARG A 68 -21.75 3.37 8.97
C ARG A 68 -23.12 3.20 9.62
N MET A 69 -24.06 4.09 9.27
CA MET A 69 -25.45 3.99 9.73
C MET A 69 -26.17 2.76 9.17
N LEU A 70 -25.87 2.38 7.91
CA LEU A 70 -26.37 1.12 7.37
C LEU A 70 -25.83 -0.08 8.14
N ILE A 71 -24.53 -0.11 8.45
CA ILE A 71 -23.91 -1.18 9.25
C ILE A 71 -24.57 -1.25 10.63
N LYS A 72 -24.76 -0.11 11.30
CA LYS A 72 -25.47 -0.04 12.59
C LYS A 72 -26.88 -0.63 12.48
N ALA A 73 -27.66 -0.19 11.49
CA ALA A 73 -29.03 -0.67 11.29
C ALA A 73 -29.08 -2.18 11.00
N LEU A 74 -28.15 -2.70 10.20
CA LEU A 74 -28.06 -4.13 9.88
C LEU A 74 -27.79 -4.98 11.14
N LEU A 75 -26.89 -4.52 12.02
CA LEU A 75 -26.59 -5.21 13.27
C LEU A 75 -27.76 -5.16 14.26
N LEU A 76 -28.37 -3.97 14.43
CA LEU A 76 -29.48 -3.77 15.37
C LEU A 76 -30.75 -4.52 14.95
N ALA A 77 -31.02 -4.62 13.65
CA ALA A 77 -32.17 -5.36 13.14
C ALA A 77 -32.04 -6.87 13.32
N LYS A 78 -30.83 -7.41 13.49
CA LYS A 78 -30.52 -8.86 13.69
C LYS A 78 -31.07 -9.81 12.61
N ILE A 79 -31.48 -9.29 11.45
CA ILE A 79 -32.01 -10.09 10.33
C ILE A 79 -30.93 -10.30 9.25
N GLN A 80 -30.05 -9.31 9.05
CA GLN A 80 -29.07 -9.28 7.96
C GLN A 80 -27.69 -8.84 8.45
N ASP A 81 -27.33 -9.25 9.66
CA ASP A 81 -26.06 -8.93 10.32
C ASP A 81 -24.83 -9.46 9.54
N PHE A 82 -24.95 -10.57 8.82
CA PHE A 82 -23.90 -11.06 7.92
C PHE A 82 -23.44 -10.01 6.89
N LEU A 83 -24.35 -9.17 6.37
CA LEU A 83 -23.98 -8.06 5.48
C LEU A 83 -23.22 -6.98 6.24
N ALA A 84 -23.60 -6.73 7.49
CA ALA A 84 -22.93 -5.78 8.35
C ALA A 84 -21.47 -6.20 8.60
N PHE A 85 -21.23 -7.48 8.91
CA PHE A 85 -19.89 -8.02 9.13
C PHE A 85 -19.03 -7.97 7.88
N GLU A 86 -19.57 -8.33 6.71
CA GLU A 86 -18.85 -8.20 5.45
C GLU A 86 -18.46 -6.73 5.15
N LEU A 87 -19.34 -5.78 5.49
CA LEU A 87 -19.04 -4.36 5.33
C LEU A 87 -18.04 -3.85 6.38
N LEU A 88 -18.12 -4.33 7.62
CA LEU A 88 -17.18 -3.98 8.70
C LEU A 88 -15.75 -4.33 8.34
N GLU A 89 -15.51 -5.48 7.72
CA GLU A 89 -14.17 -5.90 7.25
C GLU A 89 -13.60 -4.98 6.15
N ARG A 90 -14.47 -4.26 5.42
CA ARG A 90 -14.09 -3.44 4.26
C ARG A 90 -14.03 -1.95 4.56
N VAL A 91 -14.69 -1.50 5.63
CA VAL A 91 -14.71 -0.09 6.05
C VAL A 91 -13.49 0.20 6.91
N ALA A 92 -12.80 1.30 6.60
CA ALA A 92 -11.78 1.83 7.48
C ALA A 92 -12.42 2.55 8.67
N TRP A 93 -12.39 1.92 9.84
CA TRP A 93 -12.71 2.55 11.11
C TRP A 93 -11.44 3.03 11.79
N ASN A 94 -11.49 4.22 12.41
CA ASN A 94 -10.50 4.63 13.39
C ASN A 94 -10.89 4.18 14.81
N ASP A 95 -9.95 4.20 15.75
CA ASP A 95 -10.17 3.65 17.10
C ASP A 95 -11.30 4.36 17.85
N GLU A 96 -11.46 5.67 17.64
CA GLU A 96 -12.50 6.47 18.27
C GLU A 96 -13.87 6.18 17.66
N GLU A 97 -13.95 5.93 16.36
CA GLU A 97 -15.17 5.49 15.67
C GLU A 97 -15.57 4.08 16.07
N ILE A 98 -14.61 3.16 16.24
CA ILE A 98 -14.91 1.82 16.78
C ILE A 98 -15.44 1.94 18.20
N LYS A 99 -14.84 2.81 19.02
CA LYS A 99 -15.27 3.05 20.39
C LYS A 99 -16.68 3.63 20.45
N ASN A 100 -16.94 4.72 19.73
CA ASN A 100 -18.25 5.36 19.66
C ASN A 100 -19.31 4.40 19.10
N PHE A 101 -18.96 3.67 18.04
CA PHE A 101 -19.84 2.64 17.48
C PHE A 101 -20.17 1.60 18.54
N ARG A 102 -19.18 1.04 19.23
CA ARG A 102 -19.42 0.07 20.32
C ARG A 102 -20.33 0.63 21.41
N GLU A 103 -20.12 1.86 21.85
CA GLU A 103 -20.98 2.51 22.85
C GLU A 103 -22.43 2.66 22.35
N GLU A 104 -22.65 3.00 21.09
CA GLU A 104 -23.98 3.13 20.50
C GLU A 104 -24.72 1.79 20.35
N VAL A 105 -23.99 0.68 20.16
CA VAL A 105 -24.57 -0.66 20.04
C VAL A 105 -24.51 -1.47 21.35
N ASP A 106 -23.88 -0.93 22.40
CA ASP A 106 -23.68 -1.63 23.66
C ASP A 106 -25.03 -1.99 24.32
N GLY A 107 -25.12 -3.20 24.87
CA GLY A 107 -26.35 -3.76 25.43
C GLY A 107 -27.41 -4.21 24.42
N ASN A 108 -27.30 -3.84 23.13
CA ASN A 108 -28.23 -4.27 22.07
C ASN A 108 -27.70 -5.42 21.21
N LEU A 109 -26.36 -5.58 21.16
CA LEU A 109 -25.70 -6.68 20.45
C LEU A 109 -25.56 -7.92 21.31
N ASP A 110 -25.62 -9.08 20.66
CA ASP A 110 -25.26 -10.34 21.32
C ASP A 110 -23.73 -10.57 21.34
N ARG A 111 -23.31 -11.58 22.10
CA ARG A 111 -21.87 -11.91 22.26
C ARG A 111 -21.21 -12.33 20.95
N CYS A 112 -21.93 -13.00 20.05
CA CYS A 112 -21.38 -13.42 18.76
C CYS A 112 -21.11 -12.20 17.89
N GLN A 113 -22.05 -11.26 17.83
CA GLN A 113 -21.91 -10.02 17.07
C GLN A 113 -20.72 -9.18 17.59
N ILE A 114 -20.53 -9.12 18.91
CA ILE A 114 -19.37 -8.45 19.52
C ILE A 114 -18.04 -9.11 19.09
N ILE A 115 -17.98 -10.44 19.10
CA ILE A 115 -16.78 -11.19 18.68
C ILE A 115 -16.50 -10.96 17.19
N GLU A 116 -17.52 -10.91 16.34
CA GLU A 116 -17.34 -10.65 14.90
C GLU A 116 -16.84 -9.24 14.61
N ILE A 117 -17.32 -8.22 15.34
CA ILE A 117 -16.77 -6.86 15.26
C ILE A 117 -15.30 -6.85 15.68
N GLN A 118 -14.93 -7.56 16.76
CA GLN A 118 -13.54 -7.67 17.20
C GLN A 118 -12.66 -8.37 16.16
N LYS A 119 -13.16 -9.45 15.56
CA LYS A 119 -12.47 -10.17 14.48
C LYS A 119 -12.22 -9.26 13.29
N ALA A 120 -13.21 -8.50 12.85
CA ALA A 120 -13.06 -7.55 11.74
C ALA A 120 -12.00 -6.48 12.04
N ALA A 121 -12.00 -5.94 13.26
CA ALA A 121 -10.99 -4.96 13.70
C ALA A 121 -9.57 -5.55 13.73
N LEU A 122 -9.40 -6.77 14.25
CA LEU A 122 -8.11 -7.47 14.26
C LEU A 122 -7.63 -7.82 12.86
N GLN A 123 -8.52 -8.26 11.97
CA GLN A 123 -8.18 -8.56 10.58
C GLN A 123 -7.68 -7.32 9.85
N LYS A 124 -8.28 -6.15 10.11
CA LYS A 124 -7.80 -4.88 9.58
C LYS A 124 -6.39 -4.56 10.05
N GLN A 125 -6.13 -4.66 11.35
CA GLN A 125 -4.79 -4.43 11.91
C GLN A 125 -3.75 -5.39 11.32
N TYR A 126 -4.11 -6.65 11.13
CA TYR A 126 -3.25 -7.64 10.48
C TYR A 126 -2.90 -7.21 9.05
N ASN A 127 -3.90 -6.83 8.25
CA ASN A 127 -3.69 -6.41 6.85
C ASN A 127 -2.82 -5.14 6.76
N GLU A 128 -3.01 -4.18 7.67
CA GLU A 128 -2.18 -2.96 7.75
C GLU A 128 -0.72 -3.30 8.11
N LEU A 129 -0.50 -4.25 9.02
CA LEU A 129 0.83 -4.69 9.43
C LEU A 129 1.54 -5.46 8.31
N GLU A 130 0.82 -6.33 7.60
CA GLU A 130 1.32 -7.08 6.46
C GLU A 130 1.76 -6.16 5.32
N GLN A 131 1.00 -5.10 5.03
CA GLN A 131 1.40 -4.10 4.04
C GLN A 131 2.69 -3.37 4.44
N LYS A 132 2.81 -2.97 5.71
CA LYS A 132 4.03 -2.32 6.22
C LYS A 132 5.24 -3.26 6.15
N TYR A 133 5.03 -4.54 6.46
CA TYR A 133 6.08 -5.56 6.35
C TYR A 133 6.56 -5.71 4.90
N ASN A 134 5.63 -5.86 3.95
CA ASN A 134 5.96 -6.00 2.53
C ASN A 134 6.69 -4.77 1.98
N GLN A 135 6.32 -3.56 2.43
CA GLN A 135 7.02 -2.34 2.06
C GLN A 135 8.45 -2.34 2.62
N LEU A 136 8.63 -2.69 3.89
CA LEU A 136 9.95 -2.74 4.51
C LEU A 136 10.86 -3.79 3.86
N GLU A 137 10.32 -4.94 3.48
CA GLU A 137 11.03 -5.98 2.73
C GLU A 137 11.48 -5.48 1.35
N ALA A 138 10.59 -4.77 0.63
CA ALA A 138 10.93 -4.17 -0.65
C ALA A 138 12.03 -3.10 -0.53
N ASP A 139 11.92 -2.21 0.46
CA ASP A 139 12.91 -1.16 0.73
C ASP A 139 14.27 -1.77 1.13
N TYR A 140 14.26 -2.83 1.93
CA TYR A 140 15.46 -3.58 2.29
C TYR A 140 16.13 -4.20 1.06
N HIS A 141 15.36 -4.88 0.21
CA HIS A 141 15.89 -5.47 -1.02
C HIS A 141 16.46 -4.42 -1.99
N GLN A 142 15.82 -3.27 -2.08
CA GLN A 142 16.33 -2.15 -2.87
C GLN A 142 17.66 -1.64 -2.30
N THR A 143 17.73 -1.43 -0.98
CA THR A 143 18.95 -0.95 -0.32
C THR A 143 20.11 -1.91 -0.52
N VAL A 144 19.88 -3.23 -0.41
CA VAL A 144 20.91 -4.25 -0.67
C VAL A 144 21.39 -4.20 -2.12
N LYS A 145 20.48 -4.03 -3.10
CA LYS A 145 20.86 -3.89 -4.52
C LYS A 145 21.73 -2.65 -4.76
N GLU A 146 21.37 -1.52 -4.15
CA GLU A 146 22.14 -0.27 -4.28
C GLU A 146 23.52 -0.39 -3.65
N LEU A 147 23.63 -1.02 -2.47
CA LEU A 147 24.91 -1.27 -1.82
C LEU A 147 25.78 -2.23 -2.65
N ASN A 148 25.20 -3.28 -3.23
CA ASN A 148 25.94 -4.20 -4.11
C ASN A 148 26.48 -3.50 -5.35
N HIS A 149 25.71 -2.59 -5.97
CA HIS A 149 26.22 -1.78 -7.09
C HIS A 149 27.40 -0.91 -6.66
N LYS A 150 27.29 -0.23 -5.51
CA LYS A 150 28.41 0.59 -4.98
C LYS A 150 29.66 -0.23 -4.70
N VAL A 151 29.51 -1.46 -4.18
CA VAL A 151 30.64 -2.37 -3.96
C VAL A 151 31.30 -2.74 -5.29
N ILE A 152 30.51 -3.06 -6.32
CA ILE A 152 31.04 -3.37 -7.66
C ILE A 152 31.77 -2.16 -8.25
N ASP A 153 31.18 -0.96 -8.19
CA ASP A 153 31.78 0.27 -8.70
C ASP A 153 33.11 0.59 -7.99
N LEU A 154 33.14 0.45 -6.66
CA LEU A 154 34.36 0.64 -5.87
C LEU A 154 35.42 -0.41 -6.19
N GLN A 155 35.03 -1.67 -6.37
CA GLN A 155 35.96 -2.74 -6.75
C GLN A 155 36.58 -2.44 -8.12
N GLN A 156 35.78 -1.99 -9.09
CA GLN A 156 36.25 -1.62 -10.41
C GLN A 156 37.21 -0.43 -10.37
N GLN A 157 36.93 0.60 -9.55
CA GLN A 157 37.84 1.71 -9.34
C GLN A 157 39.18 1.28 -8.73
N ILE A 158 39.17 0.34 -7.77
CA ILE A 158 40.39 -0.23 -7.18
C ILE A 158 41.20 -0.98 -8.24
N ASP A 159 40.54 -1.81 -9.06
CA ASP A 159 41.19 -2.59 -10.10
C ASP A 159 41.80 -1.68 -11.19
N ASP A 160 41.09 -0.63 -11.60
CA ASP A 160 41.57 0.38 -12.55
C ASP A 160 42.77 1.16 -11.99
N TYR A 161 42.73 1.53 -10.70
CA TYR A 161 43.84 2.19 -10.02
C TYR A 161 45.09 1.30 -10.02
N HIS A 162 44.95 0.02 -9.67
CA HIS A 162 46.06 -0.94 -9.69
C HIS A 162 46.61 -1.22 -11.09
N GLN A 163 45.78 -1.18 -12.14
CA GLN A 163 46.25 -1.28 -13.52
C GLN A 163 47.03 -0.03 -13.97
N SER A 164 46.66 1.16 -13.48
CA SER A 164 47.36 2.41 -13.79
C SER A 164 48.73 2.53 -13.11
N ASP A 165 48.90 1.99 -11.90
CA ASP A 165 50.20 1.92 -11.20
C ASP A 165 51.11 0.77 -11.72
N ALA A 166 50.54 -0.20 -12.44
CA ALA A 166 51.24 -1.37 -12.98
C ALA A 166 51.78 -1.19 -14.40
N GLU A 167 51.70 -0.01 -15.03
CA GLU A 167 52.52 0.31 -16.20
C GLU A 167 53.94 0.71 -15.74
N PRO A 168 54.95 -0.18 -15.80
CA PRO A 168 56.32 0.30 -15.71
C PRO A 168 56.55 1.21 -16.90
N ASN A 169 57.01 2.42 -16.61
CA ASN A 169 57.54 3.41 -17.56
C ASN A 169 58.55 2.75 -18.51
N ARG A 170 58.05 2.11 -19.59
CA ARG A 170 58.86 1.40 -20.60
C ARG A 170 59.75 2.35 -21.39
N ASN A 171 59.59 3.67 -21.21
CA ASN A 171 60.38 4.69 -21.86
C ASN A 171 61.68 5.08 -21.13
N GLU A 172 61.92 4.63 -19.88
CA GLU A 172 63.18 4.92 -19.18
C GLU A 172 64.27 3.84 -19.36
N ILE A 173 63.92 2.60 -19.67
CA ILE A 173 64.92 1.53 -19.83
C ILE A 173 65.60 1.55 -21.22
N GLN A 174 64.98 2.16 -22.25
CA GLN A 174 65.62 2.28 -23.57
C GLN A 174 66.62 3.44 -23.68
N ARG A 175 66.54 4.47 -22.83
CA ARG A 175 67.50 5.60 -22.88
C ARG A 175 68.86 5.25 -22.27
N SER A 176 68.89 4.34 -21.29
CA SER A 176 70.13 3.90 -20.63
C SER A 176 71.01 3.01 -21.52
N ASN A 177 70.42 2.23 -22.45
CA ASN A 177 71.16 1.39 -23.38
C ASN A 177 71.67 2.14 -24.63
N SER A 178 71.09 3.30 -24.96
CA SER A 178 71.55 4.14 -26.09
C SER A 178 72.82 4.94 -25.77
N ILE A 179 72.99 5.38 -24.51
CA ILE A 179 74.14 6.20 -24.09
C ILE A 179 75.44 5.38 -24.05
N MET A 180 75.39 4.10 -23.65
CA MET A 180 76.58 3.24 -23.69
C MET A 180 76.99 2.87 -25.13
N SER A 181 76.06 2.70 -26.06
CA SER A 181 76.38 2.43 -27.48
C SER A 181 77.10 3.62 -28.16
N TRP A 182 76.74 4.85 -27.81
CA TRP A 182 77.40 6.06 -28.35
C TRP A 182 78.83 6.29 -27.82
N MET A 183 79.15 5.84 -26.60
CA MET A 183 80.52 5.98 -26.06
C MET A 183 81.52 4.99 -26.69
N PHE A 184 81.08 3.79 -27.08
CA PHE A 184 81.95 2.81 -27.72
C PHE A 184 82.20 3.12 -29.21
N HIS A 185 81.27 3.78 -29.90
CA HIS A 185 81.48 4.19 -31.30
C HIS A 185 82.42 5.40 -31.46
N LYS A 186 82.46 6.32 -30.49
CA LYS A 186 83.37 7.51 -30.54
C LYS A 186 84.83 7.23 -30.18
N LYS A 187 85.15 6.09 -29.54
CA LYS A 187 86.55 5.70 -29.30
C LYS A 187 87.19 4.96 -30.49
N SER A 188 86.39 4.35 -31.37
CA SER A 188 86.91 3.64 -32.55
C SER A 188 87.34 4.59 -33.68
N GLN A 189 86.61 5.69 -33.91
CA GLN A 189 86.93 6.64 -35.00
C GLN A 189 88.01 7.70 -34.67
N ARG A 190 88.63 7.67 -33.47
CA ARG A 190 89.77 8.53 -33.13
C ARG A 190 91.15 7.89 -33.39
N LYS A 191 91.20 6.62 -33.82
CA LYS A 191 92.46 5.95 -34.20
C LYS A 191 92.75 5.93 -35.70
N GLU A 192 91.82 6.31 -36.57
CA GLU A 192 91.99 6.33 -38.04
C GLU A 192 92.33 7.70 -38.65
N ARG A 193 92.74 8.69 -37.83
CA ARG A 193 93.19 10.01 -38.31
C ARG A 193 94.59 10.42 -37.85
N ARG A 194 95.43 9.45 -37.49
CA ARG A 194 96.87 9.62 -37.30
C ARG A 194 97.61 8.37 -37.73
N HIS A 195 97.71 8.16 -39.04
CA HIS A 195 98.93 7.77 -39.76
C HIS A 195 98.59 7.53 -41.23
#